data_AF-A0A965FSH2-F1
#
_entry.id   AF-A0A965FSH2-F1
#
_cell.length_a   1.000
_cell.length_b   1.000
_cell.length_c   1.000
_cell.angle_alpha   90.00
_cell.angle_beta   90.00
_cell.angle_gamma   90.00
#
_symmetry.space_group_name_H-M   'P 1'
#
loop_
_entity.id
_entity.type
_entity.pdbx_description
1 polymer ?
#
loop_
_entity_poly.entity_id
_entity_poly.type
_entity_poly.pdbx_seq_one_letter_code
_entity_poly.pdbx_strand_id
1 'polypeptide(L)'
;MIDGCNRWQLMYWIVYPLSKAGMAAVFLISILTVWNNFLLPLIFTRSPDSQMLTVVLSMFVGQYEVAWEDMAAAAVVTMLPPFLIALFFQRFLIRGMTLGAVK
;
A
#
# COMPACT_ATOMS: atom_id res chain seq x y z
N MET A 1 -13.39 -32.36 -11.85
CA MET A 1 -12.38 -32.57 -10.79
C MET A 1 -11.85 -33.97 -11.00
N ILE A 2 -10.63 -34.12 -11.47
CA ILE A 2 -10.09 -35.44 -11.83
C ILE A 2 -9.48 -36.12 -10.59
N ASP A 3 -8.91 -35.33 -9.66
CA ASP A 3 -8.26 -35.84 -8.44
C ASP A 3 -9.15 -35.85 -7.17
N GLY A 4 -10.48 -35.79 -7.31
CA GLY A 4 -11.40 -35.78 -6.15
C GLY A 4 -11.39 -34.49 -5.29
N CYS A 5 -10.59 -33.49 -5.67
CA CYS A 5 -10.47 -32.21 -4.97
C CYS A 5 -11.71 -31.31 -5.17
N ASN A 6 -12.40 -30.93 -4.09
CA ASN A 6 -13.54 -30.01 -4.14
C ASN A 6 -13.10 -28.57 -4.51
N ARG A 7 -14.02 -27.71 -5.00
CA ARG A 7 -13.71 -26.35 -5.51
C ARG A 7 -12.97 -25.50 -4.48
N TRP A 8 -13.40 -25.57 -3.22
CA TRP A 8 -12.76 -24.89 -2.10
C TRP A 8 -11.34 -25.39 -1.84
N GLN A 9 -11.11 -26.69 -1.99
CA GLN A 9 -9.77 -27.26 -1.85
C GLN A 9 -8.86 -26.81 -3.01
N LEU A 10 -9.35 -26.81 -4.25
CA LEU A 10 -8.59 -26.34 -5.39
C LEU A 10 -8.16 -24.86 -5.23
N MET A 11 -9.07 -24.01 -4.73
CA MET A 11 -8.79 -22.59 -4.48
C MET A 11 -7.65 -22.38 -3.48
N TYR A 12 -7.74 -23.01 -2.31
CA TYR A 12 -6.78 -22.80 -1.22
C TYR A 12 -5.45 -23.52 -1.43
N TRP A 13 -5.45 -24.73 -1.99
CA TRP A 13 -4.26 -25.57 -2.06
C TRP A 13 -3.47 -25.40 -3.35
N ILE A 14 -4.10 -24.94 -4.43
CA ILE A 14 -3.45 -24.80 -5.74
C ILE A 14 -3.41 -23.32 -6.15
N VAL A 15 -4.57 -22.69 -6.28
CA VAL A 15 -4.67 -21.33 -6.86
C VAL A 15 -4.00 -20.28 -5.97
N TYR A 16 -4.32 -20.25 -4.68
CA TYR A 16 -3.77 -19.28 -3.72
C TYR A 16 -2.23 -19.29 -3.60
N PRO A 17 -1.54 -20.44 -3.40
CA PRO A 17 -0.08 -20.43 -3.30
C PRO A 17 0.61 -20.05 -4.62
N LEU A 18 0.03 -20.41 -5.77
CA LEU A 18 0.54 -20.01 -7.09
C LEU A 18 0.39 -18.51 -7.32
N SER A 19 -0.72 -17.90 -6.90
CA SER A 19 -0.98 -16.47 -7.08
C SER A 19 -0.38 -15.58 -5.99
N LYS A 20 0.16 -16.15 -4.91
CA LYS A 20 0.69 -15.41 -3.74
C LYS A 20 1.66 -14.28 -4.11
N ALA A 21 2.55 -14.49 -5.07
CA ALA A 21 3.50 -13.47 -5.52
C ALA A 21 2.79 -12.31 -6.25
N GLY A 22 1.82 -12.62 -7.11
CA GLY A 22 0.98 -11.62 -7.79
C GLY A 22 0.09 -10.85 -6.81
N MET A 23 -0.51 -11.55 -5.85
CA MET A 23 -1.31 -10.92 -4.78
C MET A 23 -0.47 -9.97 -3.92
N ALA A 24 0.77 -10.34 -3.61
CA ALA A 24 1.70 -9.48 -2.88
C ALA A 24 2.03 -8.19 -3.67
N ALA A 25 2.20 -8.29 -4.99
CA ALA A 25 2.41 -7.12 -5.85
C ALA A 25 1.19 -6.21 -5.90
N VAL A 26 -0.01 -6.76 -6.13
CA VAL A 26 -1.27 -6.00 -6.13
C VAL A 26 -1.52 -5.35 -4.79
N PHE A 27 -1.24 -6.04 -3.68
CA PHE A 27 -1.36 -5.50 -2.33
C PHE A 27 -0.44 -4.29 -2.12
N LEU A 28 0.84 -4.40 -2.50
CA LEU A 28 1.80 -3.31 -2.40
C LEU A 28 1.37 -2.10 -3.26
N ILE A 29 1.00 -2.32 -4.51
CA ILE A 29 0.56 -1.23 -5.38
C ILE A 29 -0.70 -0.57 -4.79
N SER A 30 -1.68 -1.35 -4.39
CA SER A 30 -2.93 -0.85 -3.80
C SER A 30 -2.69 -0.02 -2.55
N ILE A 31 -1.84 -0.47 -1.63
CA ILE A 31 -1.59 0.27 -0.39
C ILE A 31 -0.82 1.56 -0.66
N LEU A 32 0.13 1.57 -1.60
CA LEU A 32 0.80 2.80 -2.02
C LEU A 32 -0.19 3.77 -2.68
N THR A 33 -1.11 3.27 -3.52
CA THR A 33 -2.14 4.10 -4.17
C THR A 33 -3.09 4.71 -3.15
N VAL A 34 -3.58 3.93 -2.19
CA VAL A 34 -4.48 4.41 -1.14
C VAL A 34 -3.77 5.39 -0.20
N TRP A 35 -2.52 5.11 0.17
CA TRP A 35 -1.73 5.98 1.04
C TRP A 35 -1.44 7.34 0.41
N ASN A 36 -1.16 7.37 -0.89
CA ASN A 36 -0.92 8.62 -1.63
C ASN A 36 -2.22 9.35 -2.02
N ASN A 37 -3.40 8.80 -1.72
CA ASN A 37 -4.64 9.44 -2.10
C ASN A 37 -4.87 10.70 -1.25
N PHE A 38 -4.95 11.84 -1.91
CA PHE A 38 -5.16 13.13 -1.28
C PHE A 38 -6.60 13.62 -1.41
N LEU A 39 -7.19 13.50 -2.61
CA LEU A 39 -8.48 14.11 -2.93
C LEU A 39 -9.65 13.44 -2.19
N LEU A 40 -9.70 12.11 -2.14
CA LEU A 40 -10.82 11.44 -1.47
C LEU A 40 -10.86 11.75 0.02
N PRO A 41 -9.76 11.61 0.79
CA PRO A 41 -9.79 11.95 2.21
C PRO A 41 -10.09 13.44 2.43
N LEU A 42 -9.56 14.35 1.62
CA LEU A 42 -9.84 15.78 1.74
C LEU A 42 -11.33 16.11 1.64
N ILE A 43 -12.07 15.40 0.76
CA ILE A 43 -13.50 15.64 0.53
C ILE A 43 -14.37 14.93 1.57
N PHE A 44 -14.02 13.70 1.95
CA PHE A 44 -14.88 12.83 2.75
C PHE A 44 -14.62 12.88 4.26
N THR A 45 -13.42 13.27 4.69
CA THR A 45 -13.04 13.31 6.11
C THR A 45 -13.30 14.70 6.67
N ARG A 46 -13.96 14.77 7.84
CA ARG A 46 -14.35 16.03 8.48
C ARG A 46 -13.81 16.20 9.89
N SER A 47 -13.48 15.10 10.58
CA SER A 47 -12.85 15.16 11.90
C SER A 47 -11.33 14.99 11.78
N PRO A 48 -10.54 15.67 12.63
CA PRO A 48 -9.08 15.50 12.68
C PRO A 48 -8.66 14.04 12.82
N ASP A 49 -9.40 13.25 13.62
CA ASP A 49 -9.09 11.84 13.88
C ASP A 49 -9.33 10.91 12.67
N SER A 50 -10.06 11.38 11.66
CA SER A 50 -10.37 10.61 10.44
C SER A 50 -9.53 11.01 9.23
N GLN A 51 -8.71 12.05 9.36
CA GLN A 51 -7.92 12.58 8.25
C GLN A 51 -6.71 11.71 7.94
N MET A 52 -6.43 11.54 6.64
CA MET A 52 -5.17 10.93 6.21
C MET A 52 -4.00 11.89 6.43
N LEU A 53 -2.84 11.35 6.77
CA LEU A 53 -1.60 12.11 6.99
C LEU A 53 -1.22 12.97 5.78
N THR A 54 -1.48 12.50 4.56
CA THR A 54 -1.28 13.26 3.32
C THR A 54 -2.11 14.55 3.29
N VAL A 55 -3.32 14.55 3.86
CA VAL A 55 -4.16 15.75 3.99
C VAL A 55 -3.63 16.65 5.10
N VAL A 56 -3.24 16.08 6.25
CA VAL A 56 -2.68 16.85 7.37
C VAL A 56 -1.43 17.62 6.96
N LEU A 57 -0.58 17.06 6.09
CA LEU A 57 0.59 17.75 5.54
C LEU A 57 0.24 19.04 4.81
N SER A 58 -0.90 19.09 4.11
CA SER A 58 -1.34 20.30 3.43
C SER A 58 -1.78 21.42 4.38
N MET A 59 -2.09 21.09 5.64
CA MET A 59 -2.50 22.08 6.65
C MET A 59 -1.33 22.92 7.18
N PHE A 60 -0.08 22.49 6.98
CA PHE A 60 1.11 23.30 7.31
C PHE A 60 1.37 24.44 6.31
N VAL A 61 0.62 24.47 5.20
CA VAL A 61 0.62 25.57 4.23
C VAL A 61 -0.50 26.55 4.61
N GLY A 62 -0.14 27.58 5.37
CA GLY A 62 -1.05 28.67 5.74
C GLY A 62 -1.20 29.72 4.64
N GLN A 63 -2.13 30.67 4.84
CA GLN A 63 -2.36 31.75 3.88
C GLN A 63 -1.21 32.77 3.79
N TYR A 64 -0.46 32.95 4.88
CA TYR A 64 0.59 33.98 4.98
C TYR A 64 1.98 33.38 5.17
N GLU A 65 2.08 32.20 5.76
CA GLU A 65 3.35 31.52 6.02
C GLU A 65 3.20 30.00 5.89
N VAL A 66 4.31 29.34 5.58
CA VAL A 66 4.43 27.88 5.50
C VAL A 66 5.36 27.40 6.60
N ALA A 67 4.89 26.51 7.45
CA ALA A 67 5.68 25.90 8.52
C ALA A 67 6.58 24.78 7.95
N TRP A 68 7.64 25.15 7.23
CA TRP A 68 8.53 24.20 6.54
C TRP A 68 9.17 23.17 7.47
N GLU A 69 9.54 23.58 8.68
CA GLU A 69 10.20 22.72 9.67
C GLU A 69 9.26 21.60 10.14
N ASP A 70 8.04 21.97 10.57
CA ASP A 70 7.02 21.02 11.01
C ASP A 70 6.52 20.15 9.86
N MET A 71 6.33 20.73 8.66
CA MET A 71 5.91 20.00 7.47
C MET A 71 6.96 18.94 7.07
N ALA A 72 8.25 19.28 7.11
CA ALA A 72 9.32 18.34 6.80
C ALA A 72 9.38 17.20 7.83
N ALA A 73 9.28 17.51 9.12
CA ALA A 73 9.26 16.50 10.18
C ALA A 73 8.05 15.55 10.02
N ALA A 74 6.85 16.10 9.79
CA ALA A 74 5.65 15.32 9.55
C ALA A 74 5.74 14.48 8.26
N ALA A 75 6.39 14.99 7.21
CA ALA A 75 6.55 14.27 5.94
C ALA A 75 7.41 13.01 6.10
N VAL A 76 8.50 13.11 6.88
CA VAL A 76 9.36 11.96 7.21
C VAL A 76 8.54 10.89 7.94
N VAL A 77 7.77 11.28 8.96
CA VAL A 77 6.90 10.36 9.71
C VAL A 77 5.85 9.72 8.80
N THR A 78 5.24 10.50 7.91
CA THR A 78 4.23 10.04 6.96
C THR A 78 4.77 9.03 5.94
N MET A 79 6.07 9.12 5.61
CA MET A 79 6.72 8.20 4.68
C MET A 79 7.15 6.87 5.33
N LEU A 80 7.27 6.81 6.66
CA LEU A 80 7.71 5.60 7.37
C LEU A 80 6.84 4.37 7.08
N PRO A 81 5.49 4.41 7.18
CA PRO A 81 4.67 3.23 6.94
C PRO A 81 4.79 2.64 5.52
N PRO A 82 4.64 3.43 4.42
CA PRO A 82 4.79 2.88 3.07
C PRO A 82 6.22 2.40 2.81
N PHE A 83 7.24 3.07 3.37
CA PHE A 83 8.63 2.63 3.28
C PHE A 83 8.84 1.25 3.92
N LEU A 84 8.34 1.05 5.15
CA LEU A 84 8.43 -0.24 5.84
C LEU A 84 7.71 -1.35 5.06
N ILE A 85 6.50 -1.06 4.56
CA ILE A 85 5.75 -2.03 3.75
C ILE A 85 6.54 -2.42 2.49
N ALA A 86 7.08 -1.44 1.77
CA ALA A 86 7.91 -1.71 0.59
C ALA A 86 9.13 -2.57 0.96
N LEU A 87 9.81 -2.28 2.06
CA LEU A 87 10.97 -3.03 2.55
C LEU A 87 10.62 -4.48 2.92
N PHE A 88 9.45 -4.74 3.50
CA PHE A 88 9.00 -6.10 3.79
C PHE A 88 8.60 -6.88 2.53
N PHE A 89 8.03 -6.19 1.53
CA PHE A 89 7.46 -6.82 0.34
C PHE A 89 8.41 -6.91 -0.86
N GLN A 90 9.53 -6.18 -0.86
CA GLN A 90 10.54 -6.23 -1.93
C GLN A 90 10.99 -7.66 -2.27
N ARG A 91 11.12 -8.54 -1.26
CA ARG A 91 11.52 -9.94 -1.46
C ARG A 91 10.48 -10.77 -2.24
N PHE A 92 9.20 -10.42 -2.12
CA PHE A 92 8.11 -11.09 -2.83
C PHE A 92 8.02 -10.60 -4.28
N LEU A 93 8.27 -9.31 -4.51
CA LEU A 93 8.37 -8.75 -5.85
C LEU A 93 9.53 -9.38 -6.63
N ILE A 94 10.72 -9.43 -6.04
CA ILE A 94 11.92 -10.01 -6.68
C ILE A 94 11.70 -11.49 -7.01
N ARG A 95 11.18 -12.30 -6.06
CA ARG A 95 10.88 -13.72 -6.30
C ARG A 95 9.80 -13.94 -7.36
N GLY A 96 8.78 -13.09 -7.40
CA GLY A 96 7.71 -13.16 -8.40
C GLY A 96 8.22 -12.89 -9.81
N MET A 97 9.12 -11.91 -9.96
CA MET A 97 9.76 -11.61 -11.25
C MET A 97 10.69 -12.74 -11.72
N THR A 98 11.48 -13.34 -10.82
CA THR A 98 12.43 -14.41 -11.20
C THR A 98 11.74 -15.73 -11.56
N LEU A 99 10.60 -16.05 -10.93
CA LEU A 99 9.84 -17.27 -11.25
C LEU A 99 9.10 -17.16 -12.61
N GLY A 100 8.73 -15.94 -13.02
CA GLY A 100 8.15 -15.68 -14.34
C GLY A 100 9.18 -15.53 -15.46
N ALA A 101 10.42 -15.15 -15.13
CA ALA A 101 11.51 -15.00 -16.10
C ALA A 101 12.18 -16.32 -16.50
N VAL A 102 11.98 -17.40 -15.72
CA VAL A 102 12.42 -18.75 -16.09
C VAL A 102 11.22 -19.53 -16.64
N LYS A 103 10.75 -19.13 -17.83
CA LYS A 103 9.98 -19.94 -18.77
C LYS A 103 10.11 -19.35 -20.16
#